data_AF-A0A1F6ABH9-F1
#
_entry.id   AF-A0A1F6ABH9-F1
#
_cell.length_a   1.000
_cell.length_b   1.000
_cell.length_c   1.000
_cell.angle_alpha   90.00
_cell.angle_beta   90.00
_cell.angle_gamma   90.00
#
_symmetry.space_group_name_H-M   'P 1'
#
loop_
_entity.id
_entity.type
_entity.pdbx_description
1 polymer ?
#
loop_
_entity_poly.entity_id
_entity_poly.type
_entity_poly.pdbx_seq_one_letter_code
_entity_poly.pdbx_strand_id
1 'polypeptide(L)'
;MKKSDSKRPYFLWDYDLTEEDVRKILRGENETEKIWMMSRILESASFDDVWKYVTLHEVRAMFPKLKLKRPIREAWSYALTVWSQS
;
A
#
# COMPACT_ATOMS: atom_id res chain seq x y z
N MET A 1 11.68 18.01 -17.77
CA MET A 1 11.94 16.64 -17.24
C MET A 1 11.40 16.56 -15.82
N LYS A 2 10.35 15.77 -15.57
CA LYS A 2 9.92 15.48 -14.19
C LYS A 2 11.01 14.62 -13.57
N LYS A 3 11.59 15.03 -12.43
CA LYS A 3 12.53 14.20 -11.67
C LYS A 3 11.80 12.90 -11.37
N SER A 4 12.23 11.80 -11.99
CA SER A 4 11.86 10.46 -11.56
C SER A 4 12.17 10.39 -10.07
N ASP A 5 11.19 10.04 -9.25
CA ASP A 5 11.34 9.91 -7.80
C ASP A 5 12.29 8.73 -7.50
N SER A 6 13.60 8.94 -7.68
CA SER A 6 14.66 8.01 -7.31
C SER A 6 14.90 7.98 -5.79
N LYS A 7 13.97 8.51 -5.00
CA LYS A 7 13.99 8.44 -3.54
C LYS A 7 13.36 7.13 -3.09
N ARG A 8 13.98 6.51 -2.08
CA ARG A 8 13.41 5.41 -1.33
C ARG A 8 12.25 5.93 -0.47
N PRO A 9 11.06 5.31 -0.49
CA PRO A 9 10.00 5.64 0.44
C PRO A 9 10.45 5.38 1.88
N TYR A 10 10.14 6.29 2.82
CA TYR A 10 10.63 6.18 4.21
C TYR A 10 10.15 4.90 4.93
N PHE A 11 9.01 4.35 4.51
CA PHE A 11 8.44 3.12 5.05
C PHE A 11 9.10 1.84 4.51
N LEU A 12 10.02 1.94 3.54
CA LEU A 12 10.81 0.84 2.97
C LEU A 12 12.30 0.97 3.32
N TRP A 13 12.63 1.39 4.55
CA TRP A 13 14.02 1.59 4.97
C TRP A 13 14.89 0.32 4.89
N ASP A 14 14.26 -0.86 4.95
CA ASP A 14 14.88 -2.19 4.91
C ASP A 14 15.06 -2.76 3.49
N TYR A 15 14.54 -2.08 2.45
CA TYR A 15 14.70 -2.50 1.05
C TYR A 15 15.28 -1.41 0.18
N ASP A 16 15.98 -1.82 -0.88
CA ASP A 16 16.46 -0.91 -1.91
C ASP A 16 15.44 -0.76 -3.03
N LEU A 17 14.27 -0.21 -2.70
CA LEU A 17 13.19 0.08 -3.64
C LEU A 17 12.96 1.59 -3.74
N THR A 18 12.84 2.09 -4.96
CA THR A 18 12.45 3.48 -5.23
C THR A 18 10.93 3.62 -5.27
N GLU A 19 10.45 4.87 -5.21
CA GLU A 19 9.04 5.20 -5.48
C GLU A 19 8.55 4.65 -6.83
N GLU A 20 9.43 4.62 -7.84
CA GLU A 20 9.09 4.06 -9.15
C GLU A 20 8.93 2.54 -9.10
N ASP A 21 9.79 1.83 -8.36
CA ASP A 21 9.70 0.39 -8.20
C ASP A 21 8.43 -0.02 -7.44
N VAL A 22 8.05 0.73 -6.41
CA VAL A 22 6.77 0.52 -5.71
C VAL A 22 5.60 0.64 -6.68
N ARG A 23 5.58 1.70 -7.51
CA ARG A 23 4.51 1.87 -8.51
C ARG A 23 4.53 0.78 -9.58
N LYS A 24 5.71 0.30 -9.99
CA LYS A 24 5.84 -0.83 -10.94
C LYS A 24 5.27 -2.12 -10.33
N ILE A 25 5.62 -2.43 -9.08
CA ILE A 25 5.10 -3.61 -8.38
C ILE A 25 3.56 -3.56 -8.28
N LEU A 26 3.00 -2.42 -7.86
CA LEU A 26 1.56 -2.27 -7.72
C LEU A 26 0.80 -2.38 -9.05
N ARG A 27 1.42 -1.96 -10.16
CA ARG A 27 0.85 -2.04 -11.53
C ARG A 27 1.13 -3.35 -12.24
N GLY A 28 2.07 -4.17 -11.75
CA GLY A 28 2.48 -5.42 -12.39
C GLY A 28 1.37 -6.48 -12.44
N GLU A 29 1.67 -7.68 -12.89
CA GLU A 29 0.69 -8.78 -12.90
C GLU A 29 0.92 -9.78 -11.76
N ASN A 30 2.08 -9.71 -11.10
CA ASN A 30 2.41 -10.59 -9.98
C ASN A 30 1.59 -10.22 -8.73
N GLU A 31 0.53 -10.96 -8.49
CA GLU A 31 -0.35 -10.74 -7.34
C GLU A 31 0.36 -10.92 -5.99
N THR A 32 1.35 -11.82 -5.90
CA THR A 32 2.11 -12.03 -4.66
C THR A 32 2.91 -10.78 -4.29
N GLU A 33 3.59 -10.18 -5.27
CA GLU A 33 4.35 -8.93 -5.06
C GLU A 33 3.42 -7.76 -4.71
N LYS A 34 2.26 -7.66 -5.35
CA LYS A 34 1.24 -6.65 -5.00
C LYS A 34 0.76 -6.80 -3.57
N ILE A 35 0.39 -8.02 -3.18
CA ILE A 35 -0.08 -8.32 -1.81
C ILE A 35 0.98 -7.92 -0.80
N TRP A 36 2.23 -8.29 -1.07
CA TRP A 36 3.35 -7.95 -0.20
C TRP A 36 3.56 -6.44 -0.09
N MET A 37 3.62 -5.73 -1.23
CA MET A 37 3.85 -4.29 -1.27
C MET A 37 2.71 -3.49 -0.63
N MET A 38 1.45 -3.84 -0.94
CA MET A 38 0.29 -3.20 -0.35
C MET A 38 0.22 -3.47 1.16
N SER A 39 0.57 -4.68 1.62
CA SER A 39 0.67 -4.96 3.06
C SER A 39 1.71 -4.07 3.74
N ARG A 40 2.89 -3.87 3.12
CA ARG A 40 3.92 -2.96 3.64
C ARG A 40 3.45 -1.52 3.72
N ILE A 41 2.78 -1.02 2.68
CA ILE A 41 2.22 0.35 2.66
C ILE A 41 1.22 0.52 3.81
N LEU A 42 0.24 -0.38 3.95
CA LEU A 42 -0.79 -0.26 4.99
C LEU A 42 -0.26 -0.44 6.42
N GLU A 43 0.85 -1.15 6.60
CA GLU A 43 1.48 -1.35 7.92
C GLU A 43 2.42 -0.23 8.35
N SER A 44 3.05 0.47 7.41
CA SER A 44 4.22 1.31 7.70
C SER A 44 4.15 2.74 7.17
N ALA A 45 3.31 3.01 6.16
CA ALA A 45 3.11 4.38 5.69
C ALA A 45 2.16 5.14 6.63
N SER A 46 2.35 6.46 6.71
CA SER A 46 1.38 7.36 7.30
C SER A 46 0.06 7.26 6.53
N PHE A 47 -1.04 7.47 7.23
CA PHE A 47 -2.37 7.29 6.65
C PHE A 47 -2.58 8.12 5.37
N ASP A 48 -2.15 9.38 5.37
CA ASP A 48 -2.29 10.28 4.22
C ASP A 48 -1.40 9.86 3.04
N ASP A 49 -0.27 9.21 3.30
CA ASP A 49 0.66 8.77 2.27
C ASP A 49 0.22 7.48 1.58
N VAL A 50 -0.62 6.65 2.20
CA VAL A 50 -1.17 5.43 1.58
C VAL A 50 -1.80 5.73 0.23
N TRP A 51 -2.57 6.82 0.17
CA TRP A 51 -3.33 7.22 -1.02
C TRP A 51 -2.46 7.75 -2.16
N LYS A 52 -1.14 7.92 -1.95
CA LYS A 52 -0.17 8.21 -3.02
C LYS A 52 0.13 6.99 -3.89
N TYR A 53 -0.14 5.79 -3.38
CA TYR A 53 0.23 4.52 -4.02
C TYR A 53 -0.96 3.69 -4.48
N VAL A 54 -2.05 3.74 -3.71
CA VAL A 54 -3.21 2.89 -3.89
C VAL A 54 -4.49 3.71 -3.77
N THR A 55 -5.56 3.24 -4.41
CA THR A 55 -6.90 3.79 -4.26
C THR A 55 -7.69 3.02 -3.20
N LEU A 56 -8.73 3.65 -2.65
CA LEU A 56 -9.66 2.98 -1.74
C LEU A 56 -10.27 1.73 -2.38
N HIS A 57 -10.59 1.77 -3.67
CA HIS A 57 -11.15 0.64 -4.40
C HIS A 57 -10.16 -0.53 -4.48
N GLU A 58 -8.89 -0.28 -4.82
CA GLU A 58 -7.85 -1.32 -4.86
C GLU A 58 -7.60 -1.92 -3.48
N VAL A 59 -7.54 -1.09 -2.44
CA VAL A 59 -7.39 -1.57 -1.06
C VAL A 59 -8.56 -2.47 -0.72
N ARG A 60 -9.82 -2.08 -0.96
CA ARG A 60 -11.00 -2.91 -0.69
C ARG A 60 -10.97 -4.24 -1.44
N ALA A 61 -10.63 -4.23 -2.72
CA ALA A 61 -10.56 -5.43 -3.55
C ALA A 61 -9.48 -6.40 -3.06
N MET A 62 -8.33 -5.88 -2.62
CA MET A 62 -7.18 -6.69 -2.19
C MET A 62 -7.21 -7.04 -0.70
N PHE A 63 -7.94 -6.29 0.12
CA PHE A 63 -7.95 -6.41 1.59
C PHE A 63 -8.11 -7.85 2.12
N PRO A 64 -9.00 -8.70 1.55
CA PRO A 64 -9.14 -10.08 2.00
C PRO A 64 -7.87 -10.93 1.80
N LYS A 65 -7.02 -10.56 0.82
CA LYS A 65 -5.80 -11.27 0.45
C LYS A 65 -4.55 -10.75 1.16
N LEU A 66 -4.59 -9.54 1.72
CA LEU A 66 -3.45 -8.92 2.37
C LEU A 66 -3.00 -9.73 3.60
N LYS A 67 -1.71 -9.73 3.89
CA LYS A 67 -1.13 -10.43 5.05
C LYS A 67 -0.74 -9.41 6.12
N LEU A 68 -1.76 -8.79 6.71
CA LEU A 68 -1.59 -7.76 7.75
C LEU A 68 -1.52 -8.35 9.15
N LYS A 69 -0.71 -7.74 10.02
CA LYS A 69 -0.77 -7.96 11.47
C LYS A 69 -2.18 -7.67 12.01
N ARG A 70 -2.64 -8.45 12.99
CA ARG A 70 -4.03 -8.39 13.50
C ARG A 70 -4.49 -6.97 13.90
N PRO A 71 -3.73 -6.19 14.70
CA PRO A 71 -4.17 -4.84 15.08
C PRO A 71 -4.33 -3.90 13.87
N ILE A 72 -3.44 -4.02 12.89
CA ILE A 72 -3.48 -3.23 11.66
C ILE A 72 -4.69 -3.64 10.80
N ARG A 73 -4.93 -4.95 10.69
CA ARG A 73 -6.12 -5.47 9.99
C ARG A 73 -7.41 -4.95 10.61
N GLU A 74 -7.53 -4.98 11.93
CA GLU A 74 -8.74 -4.51 12.63
C GLU A 74 -8.96 -3.00 12.41
N ALA A 75 -7.91 -2.19 12.51
CA ALA A 75 -7.98 -0.75 12.26
C ALA A 75 -8.42 -0.43 10.82
N TRP A 76 -7.81 -1.07 9.82
CA TRP A 76 -8.20 -0.87 8.42
C TRP A 76 -9.58 -1.42 8.12
N SER A 77 -9.98 -2.56 8.70
CA SER A 77 -11.33 -3.11 8.53
C SER A 77 -12.39 -2.12 9.03
N TYR A 78 -12.16 -1.49 10.19
CA TYR A 78 -13.03 -0.45 10.70
C TYR A 78 -13.07 0.76 9.75
N ALA A 79 -11.92 1.27 9.33
CA ALA A 79 -11.82 2.43 8.44
C ALA A 79 -12.53 2.21 7.10
N LEU A 80 -12.33 1.04 6.48
CA LEU A 80 -13.00 0.65 5.24
C LEU A 80 -14.52 0.53 5.40
N THR A 81 -14.99 0.10 6.58
CA THR A 81 -16.42 0.03 6.89
C THR A 81 -17.03 1.43 6.97
N VAL A 82 -16.36 2.37 7.63
CA VAL A 82 -16.81 3.77 7.74
C VAL A 82 -16.92 4.43 6.36
N TRP A 83 -15.92 4.29 5.50
CA TRP A 83 -15.96 4.89 4.15
C TRP A 83 -16.91 4.21 3.18
N SER A 84 -17.39 3.00 3.49
CA SER A 84 -18.39 2.36 2.65
C SER A 84 -19.81 2.95 2.82
N GLN A 85 -20.02 3.73 3.87
CA GLN A 85 -21.31 4.35 4.21
C GLN A 85 -21.39 5.83 3.81
N SER A 86 -20.39 6.36 3.10
CA SER A 86 -20.29 7.75 2.63
C SER A 86 -20.50 7.82 1.12
#